data_AF-A0A818T0G5-F1
#
_entry.id   AF-A0A818T0G5-F1
#
_cell.length_a   1.000
_cell.length_b   1.000
_cell.length_c   1.000
_cell.angle_alpha   90.00
_cell.angle_beta   90.00
_cell.angle_gamma   90.00
#
_symmetry.space_group_name_H-M   'P 1'
#
loop_
_entity.id
_entity.type
_entity.pdbx_description
1 polymer ?
#
loop_
_entity_poly.entity_id
_entity_poly.type
_entity_poly.pdbx_seq_one_letter_code
_entity_poly.pdbx_strand_id
1 'polypeptide(L)'
;AYRDGQLVSWCLTQFSGYFGMMFTLSEVRRLGIASLVNASLASELFKFQEHVFCYVLFGNKASYKMLEKLGYRQTCIIDWLTVTSK
;
A
#
# COMPACT_ATOMS: atom_id res chain seq x y z
N ALA A 1 12.48 0.50 0.58
CA ALA A 1 13.40 -0.04 1.61
C ALA A 1 14.45 -0.90 0.95
N TYR A 2 15.71 -0.65 1.26
CA TYR A 2 16.84 -1.41 0.74
C TYR A 2 17.45 -2.29 1.84
N ARG A 3 18.02 -3.42 1.46
CA ARG A 3 18.84 -4.29 2.31
C ARG A 3 20.04 -4.77 1.49
N ASP A 4 21.25 -4.57 2.00
CA ASP A 4 22.49 -4.97 1.34
C ASP A 4 22.60 -4.46 -0.12
N GLY A 5 22.15 -3.22 -0.35
CA GLY A 5 22.14 -2.59 -1.68
C GLY A 5 20.98 -3.01 -2.60
N GLN A 6 20.18 -4.00 -2.22
CA GLN A 6 19.03 -4.48 -3.00
C GLN A 6 17.72 -3.83 -2.55
N LEU A 7 16.86 -3.42 -3.50
CA LEU A 7 15.50 -2.96 -3.20
C LEU A 7 14.63 -4.15 -2.79
N VAL A 8 14.17 -4.20 -1.54
CA VAL A 8 13.44 -5.36 -1.00
C VAL A 8 11.96 -5.10 -0.69
N SER A 9 11.57 -3.82 -0.60
CA SER A 9 10.17 -3.45 -0.42
C SER A 9 9.91 -2.04 -0.95
N TRP A 10 8.79 -1.83 -1.60
CA TRP A 10 8.39 -0.55 -2.17
C TRP A 10 6.89 -0.35 -2.14
N CYS A 11 6.47 0.90 -2.38
CA CYS A 11 5.10 1.32 -2.63
C CYS A 11 5.16 2.51 -3.60
N LEU A 12 4.23 2.57 -4.54
CA LEU A 12 4.09 3.69 -5.45
C LEU A 12 2.99 4.63 -4.95
N THR A 13 3.04 5.89 -5.37
CA THR A 13 2.04 6.91 -5.02
C THR A 13 1.68 7.75 -6.23
N GLN A 14 0.51 8.40 -6.16
CA GLN A 14 0.05 9.42 -7.09
C GLN A 14 -0.22 10.74 -6.33
N PHE A 15 -0.35 11.83 -7.07
CA PHE A 15 -0.59 13.17 -6.49
C PHE A 15 -1.95 13.31 -5.80
N SER A 16 -2.86 12.35 -5.94
CA SER A 16 -4.18 12.35 -5.30
C SER A 16 -4.20 11.86 -3.85
N GLY A 17 -3.04 11.51 -3.28
CA GLY A 17 -2.95 10.82 -1.99
C GLY A 17 -3.20 9.31 -2.07
N TYR A 18 -3.50 8.79 -3.26
CA TYR A 18 -3.52 7.36 -3.53
C TYR A 18 -2.10 6.77 -3.46
N PHE A 19 -1.95 5.68 -2.73
CA PHE A 19 -0.78 4.80 -2.82
C PHE A 19 -1.18 3.37 -3.17
N GLY A 20 -0.28 2.64 -3.81
CA GLY A 20 -0.52 1.28 -4.24
C GLY A 20 0.73 0.58 -4.74
N MET A 21 0.53 -0.57 -5.40
CA MET A 21 1.60 -1.37 -5.99
C MET A 21 2.66 -1.74 -4.94
N MET A 22 2.21 -1.87 -3.71
CA MET A 22 3.03 -2.21 -2.57
C MET A 22 3.47 -3.65 -2.67
N PHE A 23 4.77 -3.87 -2.59
CA PHE A 23 5.33 -5.21 -2.67
C PHE A 23 6.54 -5.33 -1.76
N THR A 24 6.71 -6.54 -1.24
CA THR A 24 7.84 -6.95 -0.41
C THR A 24 8.29 -8.32 -0.90
N LEU A 25 9.59 -8.44 -1.20
CA LEU A 25 10.22 -9.69 -1.59
C LEU A 25 9.99 -10.76 -0.51
N SER A 26 9.76 -12.01 -0.93
CA SER A 26 9.34 -13.12 -0.06
C SER A 26 10.27 -13.35 1.12
N GLU A 27 11.57 -13.20 0.87
CA GLU A 27 12.68 -13.51 1.77
C GLU A 27 12.71 -12.58 2.99
N VAL A 28 12.07 -11.40 2.88
CA VAL A 28 12.04 -10.39 3.96
C VAL A 28 10.62 -10.09 4.44
N ARG A 29 9.63 -10.90 4.08
CA ARG A 29 8.25 -10.77 4.59
C ARG A 29 8.19 -11.08 6.09
N ARG A 30 7.09 -10.65 6.73
CA ARG A 30 6.81 -10.85 8.17
C ARG A 30 7.79 -10.17 9.13
N LEU A 31 8.72 -9.35 8.61
CA LEU A 31 9.63 -8.51 9.38
C LEU A 31 9.10 -7.07 9.60
N GLY A 32 7.84 -6.80 9.23
CA GLY A 32 7.23 -5.47 9.38
C GLY A 32 7.68 -4.42 8.36
N ILE A 33 8.54 -4.78 7.39
CA ILE A 33 9.10 -3.83 6.40
C ILE A 33 8.01 -3.14 5.58
N ALA A 34 6.98 -3.87 5.13
CA ALA A 34 5.85 -3.29 4.39
C ALA A 34 5.14 -2.21 5.20
N SER A 35 4.91 -2.44 6.49
CA SER A 35 4.29 -1.47 7.39
C SER A 35 5.14 -0.22 7.54
N LEU A 36 6.47 -0.37 7.66
CA LEU A 36 7.39 0.75 7.77
C LEU A 36 7.41 1.59 6.50
N VAL A 37 7.49 0.95 5.33
CA VAL A 37 7.44 1.64 4.03
C VAL A 37 6.11 2.39 3.88
N ASN A 38 5.00 1.76 4.24
CA ASN A 38 3.68 2.38 4.18
C ASN A 38 3.56 3.59 5.12
N ALA A 39 3.92 3.43 6.39
CA ALA A 39 3.84 4.52 7.37
C ALA A 39 4.72 5.71 6.98
N SER A 40 5.93 5.43 6.49
CA SER A 40 6.84 6.47 5.99
C SER A 40 6.24 7.22 4.79
N LEU A 41 5.70 6.51 3.81
CA LEU A 41 5.07 7.13 2.64
C LEU A 41 3.83 7.94 3.04
N ALA A 42 2.98 7.40 3.91
CA ALA A 42 1.78 8.08 4.40
C ALA A 42 2.14 9.38 5.11
N SER A 43 3.17 9.36 5.97
CA SER A 43 3.67 10.55 6.67
C SER A 43 4.16 11.63 5.70
N GLU A 44 4.76 11.25 4.57
CA GLU A 44 5.17 12.21 3.54
C GLU A 44 3.96 12.76 2.77
N LEU A 45 2.98 11.91 2.44
CA LEU A 45 1.78 12.34 1.73
C LEU A 45 0.91 13.31 2.55
N PHE A 46 0.80 13.09 3.87
CA PHE A 46 0.04 13.98 4.77
C PHE A 46 0.58 15.41 4.84
N LYS A 47 1.80 15.68 4.35
CA LYS A 47 2.32 17.05 4.26
C LYS A 47 1.61 17.87 3.18
N PHE A 48 1.01 17.23 2.19
CA PHE A 48 0.45 17.90 1.00
C PHE A 48 -0.94 17.40 0.59
N GLN A 49 -1.44 16.33 1.22
CA GLN A 49 -2.72 15.70 0.91
C GLN A 49 -3.59 15.68 2.16
N GLU A 50 -4.87 16.04 2.00
CA GLU A 50 -5.87 15.95 3.08
C GLU A 50 -6.16 14.49 3.46
N HIS A 51 -6.11 13.60 2.47
CA HIS A 51 -6.41 12.19 2.63
C HIS A 51 -5.35 11.31 1.98
N VAL A 52 -5.02 10.21 2.65
CA VAL A 52 -4.12 9.17 2.14
C VAL A 52 -4.89 7.87 2.12
N PHE A 53 -4.98 7.25 0.94
CA PHE A 53 -5.83 6.07 0.74
C PHE A 53 -5.21 5.06 -0.22
N CYS A 54 -5.75 3.85 -0.23
CA CYS A 54 -5.35 2.80 -1.15
C CYS A 54 -6.53 1.86 -1.44
N TYR A 55 -6.38 1.05 -2.48
CA TYR A 55 -7.32 -0.01 -2.81
C TYR A 55 -6.70 -1.36 -2.48
N VAL A 56 -7.46 -2.20 -1.79
CA VAL A 56 -7.05 -3.56 -1.41
C VAL A 56 -7.95 -4.53 -2.14
N LEU A 57 -7.36 -5.43 -2.92
CA LEU A 57 -8.10 -6.49 -3.59
C LEU A 57 -8.88 -7.32 -2.56
N PHE A 58 -10.14 -7.62 -2.87
CA PHE A 58 -10.97 -8.47 -2.03
C PHE A 58 -10.27 -9.81 -1.75
N GLY A 59 -10.29 -10.24 -0.48
CA GLY A 59 -9.58 -11.45 -0.05
C GLY A 59 -8.10 -11.28 0.29
N ASN A 60 -7.46 -10.12 0.00
CA ASN A 60 -6.10 -9.84 0.45
C ASN A 60 -6.06 -9.49 1.95
N LYS A 61 -6.26 -10.51 2.79
CA LYS A 61 -6.31 -10.41 4.25
C LYS A 61 -5.00 -9.90 4.86
N ALA A 62 -3.86 -10.14 4.20
CA ALA A 62 -2.56 -9.71 4.69
C ALA A 62 -2.40 -8.19 4.63
N SER A 63 -2.67 -7.59 3.46
CA SER A 63 -2.65 -6.13 3.30
C SER A 63 -3.71 -5.46 4.17
N TYR A 64 -4.92 -6.01 4.22
CA TYR A 64 -6.00 -5.48 5.05
C TYR A 64 -5.60 -5.38 6.54
N LYS A 65 -5.16 -6.49 7.13
CA LYS A 65 -4.73 -6.52 8.54
C LYS A 65 -3.54 -5.62 8.81
N MET A 66 -2.63 -5.48 7.85
CA MET A 66 -1.48 -4.58 7.98
C MET A 66 -1.93 -3.11 8.05
N LEU A 67 -2.78 -2.70 7.11
CA LEU A 67 -3.31 -1.33 7.03
C LEU A 67 -4.19 -0.99 8.23
N GLU A 68 -5.05 -1.92 8.66
CA GLU A 68 -5.88 -1.75 9.85
C GLU A 68 -5.04 -1.47 11.12
N LYS A 69 -3.93 -2.18 11.29
CA LYS A 69 -2.97 -1.95 12.39
C LYS A 69 -2.28 -0.59 12.31
N LEU A 70 -2.15 -0.02 11.13
CA LEU A 70 -1.60 1.31 10.90
C LEU A 70 -2.66 2.43 11.04
N GLY A 71 -3.90 2.07 11.36
CA GLY A 71 -4.98 3.03 11.60
C GLY A 71 -5.87 3.31 10.39
N TYR A 72 -5.62 2.68 9.24
CA TYR A 72 -6.51 2.79 8.09
C TYR A 72 -7.87 2.14 8.36
N ARG A 73 -8.91 2.71 7.76
CA ARG A 73 -10.28 2.18 7.81
C ARG A 73 -10.83 2.02 6.40
N GLN A 74 -11.62 0.97 6.19
CA GLN A 74 -12.35 0.80 4.94
C GLN A 74 -13.51 1.81 4.89
N THR A 75 -13.50 2.68 3.87
CA THR A 75 -14.52 3.74 3.69
C THR A 75 -15.51 3.42 2.57
N CYS A 76 -15.12 2.58 1.61
CA CYS A 76 -15.98 2.18 0.50
C CYS A 76 -15.60 0.78 -0.02
N ILE A 77 -16.42 0.28 -0.94
CA ILE A 77 -16.15 -0.89 -1.78
C ILE A 77 -16.15 -0.38 -3.22
N ILE A 78 -15.19 -0.83 -4.01
CA ILE A 78 -15.09 -0.49 -5.43
C ILE A 78 -14.89 -1.74 -6.27
N ASP A 79 -15.39 -1.70 -7.50
CA ASP A 79 -15.18 -2.75 -8.50
C ASP A 79 -14.21 -2.28 -9.58
N TRP A 80 -13.37 -3.20 -10.06
CA TRP A 80 -12.51 -2.97 -11.21
C TRP A 80 -13.15 -3.59 -12.45
N LEU A 81 -13.53 -2.74 -13.41
CA LEU A 81 -14.17 -3.17 -14.64
C LEU A 81 -13.14 -3.18 -15.78
N THR A 82 -13.01 -4.33 -16.45
CA THR A 82 -12.22 -4.43 -17.69
C THR A 82 -13.16 -4.57 -18.86
N VAL A 83 -13.12 -3.59 -19.78
CA VAL A 83 -13.85 -3.68 -21.05
C VAL A 83 -13.01 -4.49 -22.02
N THR A 84 -13.50 -5.66 -22.41
CA THR A 84 -12.88 -6.48 -23.46
C THR A 84 -13.61 -6.23 -24.77
N SER A 85 -12.89 -5.79 -25.81
CA SER A 85 -13.41 -5.84 -27.17
C SER A 85 -13.54 -7.31 -27.61
N LYS A 86 -14.59 -7.63 -28.35
CA LYS A 86 -14.71 -8.92 -29.05
C LYS A 86 -13.74 -9.02 -30.20
#